data_AF-A0A8J3ZMQ7-F1
#
_entry.id   AF-A0A8J3ZMQ7-F1
#
_cell.length_a   1.000
_cell.length_b   1.000
_cell.length_c   1.000
_cell.angle_alpha   90.00
_cell.angle_beta   90.00
_cell.angle_gamma   90.00
#
_symmetry.space_group_name_H-M   'P 1'
#
loop_
_entity.id
_entity.type
_entity.pdbx_description
1 polymer ?
#
loop_
_entity_poly.entity_id
_entity_poly.type
_entity_poly.pdbx_seq_one_letter_code
_entity_poly.pdbx_strand_id
1 'polypeptide(L)'
;MRVLTVAGLLAVPLLRAARWLPFGIAAAVGFAIPGVPSLMSVDLQPGDLVGLLRVAAACLGVGIVFLFDDPAKPSTVTAPTSATVVTAVRALWAGAAAALWWAATLGVTVAGAADGVGDALPRGDLTLEAATFAAVGVAAAVCLWRGSARGVTGPVAAPAALLLLIGALLLPDRLALMAQVGSPAWAAAHDRWTVLLVTAVAVAALATARRPGGALFRRSGQARASRSRISSSSR
;
A
#
# COMPACT_ATOMS: atom_id res chain seq x y z
N MET A 1 -4.88 -2.99 -28.12
CA MET A 1 -6.24 -2.40 -27.95
C MET A 1 -7.15 -3.20 -27.02
N ARG A 2 -7.31 -4.53 -27.14
CA ARG A 2 -8.21 -5.34 -26.26
C ARG A 2 -7.98 -5.19 -24.74
N VAL A 3 -6.73 -5.05 -24.28
CA VAL A 3 -6.40 -4.91 -22.85
C VAL A 3 -6.89 -3.59 -22.26
N LEU A 4 -6.78 -2.49 -23.00
CA LEU A 4 -7.22 -1.16 -22.54
C LEU A 4 -8.75 -1.09 -22.45
N THR A 5 -9.47 -1.69 -23.40
CA THR A 5 -10.93 -1.76 -23.37
C THR A 5 -11.42 -2.59 -22.18
N VAL A 6 -10.78 -3.74 -21.92
CA VAL A 6 -11.09 -4.58 -20.75
C VAL A 6 -10.76 -3.87 -19.44
N ALA A 7 -9.63 -3.15 -19.37
CA ALA A 7 -9.26 -2.35 -18.21
C ALA A 7 -10.29 -1.24 -17.92
N GLY A 8 -10.76 -0.53 -18.96
CA GLY A 8 -11.79 0.49 -18.84
C GLY A 8 -13.13 -0.07 -18.36
N LEU A 9 -13.55 -1.23 -18.89
CA LEU A 9 -14.78 -1.91 -18.48
C LEU A 9 -14.75 -2.41 -17.03
N LEU A 10 -13.56 -2.78 -16.53
CA LEU A 10 -13.37 -3.25 -15.16
C LEU A 10 -13.16 -2.13 -14.15
N ALA A 11 -12.79 -0.92 -14.58
CA ALA A 11 -12.46 0.18 -13.68
C ALA A 11 -13.63 0.51 -12.74
N VAL A 12 -14.84 0.74 -13.27
CA VAL A 12 -16.00 1.13 -12.46
C VAL A 12 -16.42 0.04 -11.45
N PRO A 13 -16.55 -1.25 -11.84
CA PRO A 13 -16.84 -2.32 -10.88
C PRO A 13 -15.79 -2.45 -9.78
N LEU A 14 -14.50 -2.37 -10.13
CA LEU A 14 -13.40 -2.49 -9.16
C LEU A 14 -13.35 -1.32 -8.20
N LEU A 15 -13.62 -0.11 -8.69
CA LEU A 15 -13.74 1.08 -7.85
C LEU A 15 -14.90 0.91 -6.88
N ARG A 16 -16.08 0.49 -7.32
CA ARG A 16 -17.24 0.30 -6.41
C ARG A 16 -17.02 -0.81 -5.38
N ALA A 17 -16.26 -1.86 -5.72
CA ALA A 17 -15.98 -2.97 -4.81
C ALA A 17 -14.88 -2.65 -3.77
N ALA A 18 -14.09 -1.60 -3.98
CA ALA A 18 -13.04 -1.21 -3.05
C ALA A 18 -13.63 -0.67 -1.73
N ARG A 19 -12.94 -0.96 -0.63
CA ARG A 19 -13.33 -0.46 0.70
C ARG A 19 -12.84 0.98 0.87
N TRP A 20 -13.54 1.92 0.24
CA TRP A 20 -13.22 3.35 0.32
C TRP A 20 -13.35 3.94 1.71
N LEU A 21 -14.24 3.40 2.54
CA LEU A 21 -14.47 3.93 3.89
C LEU A 21 -13.21 3.87 4.77
N PRO A 22 -12.54 2.70 4.99
CA PRO A 22 -11.31 2.67 5.78
C PRO A 22 -10.16 3.46 5.17
N PHE A 23 -10.05 3.50 3.83
CA PHE A 23 -9.10 4.39 3.15
C PHE A 23 -9.40 5.86 3.46
N GLY A 24 -10.66 6.27 3.35
CA GLY A 24 -11.12 7.63 3.61
C GLY A 24 -10.88 8.05 5.06
N ILE A 25 -11.08 7.15 6.04
CA ILE A 25 -10.76 7.40 7.44
C ILE A 25 -9.25 7.60 7.62
N ALA A 26 -8.43 6.69 7.08
CA ALA A 26 -6.97 6.82 7.16
C ALA A 26 -6.46 8.09 6.48
N ALA A 27 -7.02 8.45 5.32
CA ALA A 27 -6.72 9.66 4.58
C ALA A 27 -7.17 10.92 5.35
N ALA A 28 -8.33 10.90 5.99
CA ALA A 28 -8.82 12.01 6.80
C ALA A 28 -7.95 12.22 8.05
N VAL A 29 -7.59 11.13 8.75
CA VAL A 29 -6.67 11.18 9.89
C VAL A 29 -5.30 11.69 9.46
N GLY A 30 -4.72 11.10 8.40
CA GLY A 30 -3.43 11.51 7.88
C GLY A 30 -3.39 12.97 7.43
N PHE A 31 -4.49 13.49 6.88
CA PHE A 31 -4.60 14.88 6.45
C PHE A 31 -4.79 15.83 7.64
N ALA A 32 -5.56 15.42 8.65
CA ALA A 32 -5.80 16.22 9.85
C ALA A 32 -4.52 16.44 10.67
N ILE A 33 -3.58 15.48 10.67
CA ILE A 33 -2.33 15.55 11.45
C ILE A 33 -1.50 16.80 11.12
N PRO A 34 -1.11 17.06 9.84
CA PRO A 34 -0.47 18.31 9.48
C PRO A 34 -1.49 19.43 9.20
N GLY A 35 -2.72 19.11 8.77
CA GLY A 35 -3.72 20.08 8.38
C GLY A 35 -4.28 20.91 9.53
N VAL A 36 -4.54 20.31 10.70
CA VAL A 36 -5.09 21.02 11.86
C VAL A 36 -4.11 22.09 12.37
N PRO A 37 -2.82 21.79 12.64
CA PRO A 37 -1.86 22.82 13.01
C PRO A 37 -1.72 23.92 11.95
N SER A 38 -1.73 23.54 10.66
CA SER A 38 -1.64 24.49 9.53
C SER A 38 -2.85 25.43 9.47
N LEU A 39 -4.06 24.92 9.69
CA LEU A 39 -5.29 25.72 9.70
C LEU A 39 -5.41 26.62 10.94
N MET A 40 -4.83 26.20 12.06
CA MET A 40 -4.77 26.98 13.28
C MET A 40 -3.58 27.96 13.30
N SER A 41 -2.79 28.02 12.23
CA SER A 41 -1.58 28.86 12.11
C SER A 41 -0.62 28.66 13.28
N VAL A 42 -0.43 27.41 13.71
CA VAL A 42 0.53 27.07 14.76
C VAL A 42 1.92 27.19 14.18
N ASP A 43 2.76 28.02 14.80
CA ASP A 43 4.17 28.15 14.44
C ASP A 43 4.93 26.85 14.75
N LEU A 44 5.12 26.04 13.71
CA LEU A 44 5.86 24.79 13.76
C LEU A 44 7.23 24.96 13.12
N GLN A 45 8.24 24.37 13.76
CA GLN A 45 9.57 24.33 13.18
C GLN A 45 9.59 23.38 11.95
N PRO A 46 10.51 23.59 10.99
CA PRO A 46 10.60 22.73 9.80
C PRO A 46 10.72 21.24 10.12
N GLY A 47 11.43 20.89 11.20
CA GLY A 47 11.58 19.50 11.67
C GLY A 47 10.26 18.88 12.13
N ASP A 48 9.40 19.66 12.79
CA ASP A 48 8.09 19.19 13.27
C ASP A 48 7.15 18.94 12.09
N LEU A 49 7.12 19.85 11.11
CA LEU A 49 6.35 19.68 9.88
C LEU A 49 6.76 18.43 9.12
N VAL A 50 8.06 18.15 9.02
CA VAL A 50 8.55 16.90 8.41
C VAL A 50 8.09 15.67 9.20
N GLY A 51 8.14 15.72 10.53
CA GLY A 51 7.58 14.67 11.38
C GLY A 51 6.09 14.41 11.11
N LEU A 52 5.27 15.47 11.08
CA LEU A 52 3.84 15.37 10.82
C LEU A 52 3.54 14.83 9.41
N LEU A 53 4.28 15.27 8.40
CA LEU A 53 4.14 14.79 7.02
C LEU A 53 4.56 13.33 6.87
N ARG A 54 5.58 12.87 7.61
CA ARG A 54 5.97 11.45 7.68
C ARG A 54 4.86 10.59 8.27
N VAL A 55 4.22 11.06 9.34
CA VAL A 55 3.07 10.37 9.95
C VAL A 55 1.87 10.36 9.00
N ALA A 56 1.60 11.47 8.31
CA ALA A 56 0.57 11.54 7.28
C ALA A 56 0.83 10.52 6.15
N ALA A 57 2.07 10.45 5.66
CA ALA A 57 2.49 9.50 4.64
C ALA A 57 2.37 8.03 5.11
N ALA A 58 2.67 7.76 6.37
CA ALA A 58 2.44 6.46 6.99
C ALA A 58 0.95 6.07 6.98
N CYS A 59 0.06 7.00 7.37
CA CYS A 59 -1.39 6.80 7.31
C CYS A 59 -1.87 6.51 5.88
N LEU A 60 -1.32 7.20 4.88
CA LEU A 60 -1.59 6.94 3.46
C LEU A 60 -1.21 5.50 3.07
N GLY A 61 0.00 5.08 3.42
CA GLY A 61 0.48 3.72 3.15
C GLY A 61 -0.43 2.64 3.74
N VAL A 62 -0.88 2.84 4.99
CA VAL A 62 -1.86 1.95 5.65
C VAL A 62 -3.21 1.99 4.94
N GLY A 63 -3.69 3.17 4.58
CA GLY A 63 -4.96 3.35 3.86
C GLY A 63 -5.00 2.60 2.53
N ILE A 64 -3.91 2.64 1.76
CA ILE A 64 -3.82 1.97 0.45
C ILE A 64 -4.08 0.47 0.55
N VAL A 65 -3.66 -0.18 1.64
CA VAL A 65 -3.88 -1.63 1.83
C VAL A 65 -5.38 -1.98 1.74
N PHE A 66 -6.26 -1.12 2.24
CA PHE A 66 -7.70 -1.35 2.22
C PHE A 66 -8.34 -1.22 0.82
N LEU A 67 -7.73 -0.46 -0.10
CA LEU A 67 -8.23 -0.33 -1.47
C LEU A 67 -8.09 -1.64 -2.26
N PHE A 68 -7.21 -2.52 -1.81
CA PHE A 68 -6.98 -3.84 -2.38
C PHE A 68 -7.80 -4.95 -1.71
N ASP A 69 -8.51 -4.64 -0.63
CA ASP A 69 -9.40 -5.60 0.02
C ASP A 69 -10.67 -5.76 -0.82
N ASP A 70 -10.83 -6.95 -1.41
CA ASP A 70 -11.94 -7.28 -2.30
C ASP A 70 -12.89 -8.29 -1.64
N PRO A 71 -14.02 -7.83 -1.05
CA PRO A 71 -14.99 -8.74 -0.45
C PRO A 71 -15.67 -9.66 -1.46
N ALA A 72 -15.65 -9.31 -2.75
CA ALA A 72 -16.26 -10.07 -3.84
C ALA A 72 -15.30 -11.09 -4.48
N LYS A 73 -14.09 -11.27 -3.96
CA LYS A 73 -13.14 -12.28 -4.47
C LYS A 73 -13.75 -13.70 -4.52
N PRO A 74 -14.49 -14.21 -3.51
CA PRO A 74 -15.03 -15.57 -3.56
C PRO A 74 -15.97 -15.84 -4.74
N SER A 75 -16.70 -14.83 -5.23
CA SER A 75 -17.63 -14.96 -6.36
C SER A 75 -17.01 -14.68 -7.72
N THR A 76 -15.80 -14.09 -7.77
CA THR A 76 -15.11 -13.71 -9.02
C THR A 76 -13.96 -14.65 -9.41
N VAL A 77 -13.66 -15.68 -8.61
CA VAL A 77 -12.61 -16.68 -8.92
C VAL A 77 -12.81 -17.36 -10.28
N THR A 78 -14.06 -17.47 -10.76
CA THR A 78 -14.41 -18.11 -12.04
C THR A 78 -14.35 -17.15 -13.23
N ALA A 79 -14.15 -15.85 -13.02
CA ALA A 79 -14.08 -14.90 -14.11
C ALA A 79 -12.80 -15.13 -14.94
N PRO A 80 -12.88 -15.13 -16.29
CA PRO A 80 -11.74 -15.37 -17.17
C PRO A 80 -10.75 -14.19 -17.22
N THR A 81 -10.89 -13.22 -16.32
CA THR A 81 -10.06 -12.01 -16.28
C THR A 81 -8.75 -12.30 -15.56
N SER A 82 -7.62 -11.94 -16.16
CA SER A 82 -6.32 -12.12 -15.51
C SER A 82 -6.23 -11.28 -14.23
N ALA A 83 -5.88 -11.91 -13.11
CA ALA A 83 -5.62 -11.24 -11.84
C ALA A 83 -4.66 -10.05 -11.97
N THR A 84 -3.62 -10.19 -12.81
CA THR A 84 -2.62 -9.15 -13.06
C THR A 84 -3.24 -7.85 -13.57
N VAL A 85 -4.20 -7.90 -14.49
CA VAL A 85 -4.89 -6.71 -15.02
C VAL A 85 -5.74 -6.04 -13.93
N VAL A 86 -6.47 -6.83 -13.14
CA VAL A 86 -7.29 -6.30 -12.03
C VAL A 86 -6.42 -5.61 -10.99
N THR A 87 -5.32 -6.24 -10.57
CA THR A 87 -4.39 -5.65 -9.60
C THR A 87 -3.69 -4.41 -10.15
N ALA A 88 -3.29 -4.42 -11.43
CA ALA A 88 -2.66 -3.25 -12.06
C ALA A 88 -3.62 -2.05 -12.13
N VAL A 89 -4.88 -2.27 -12.53
CA VAL A 89 -5.91 -1.21 -12.56
C VAL A 89 -6.15 -0.64 -11.17
N ARG A 90 -6.25 -1.51 -10.14
CA ARG A 90 -6.38 -1.06 -8.74
C ARG A 90 -5.17 -0.26 -8.27
N ALA A 91 -3.95 -0.73 -8.58
CA ALA A 91 -2.73 -0.03 -8.20
C ALA A 91 -2.61 1.35 -8.86
N LEU A 92 -3.02 1.48 -10.13
CA LEU A 92 -3.07 2.76 -10.82
C LEU A 92 -4.04 3.73 -10.16
N TRP A 93 -5.26 3.29 -9.85
CA TRP A 93 -6.25 4.13 -9.17
C TRP A 93 -5.84 4.50 -7.74
N ALA A 94 -5.32 3.54 -6.98
CA ALA A 94 -4.79 3.80 -5.65
C ALA A 94 -3.63 4.80 -5.68
N GLY A 95 -2.71 4.64 -6.64
CA GLY A 95 -1.60 5.58 -6.86
C GLY A 95 -2.08 6.99 -7.23
N ALA A 96 -3.06 7.11 -8.12
CA ALA A 96 -3.62 8.41 -8.50
C ALA A 96 -4.34 9.10 -7.31
N ALA A 97 -5.15 8.35 -6.56
CA ALA A 97 -5.81 8.87 -5.36
C ALA A 97 -4.79 9.28 -4.30
N ALA A 98 -3.74 8.48 -4.09
CA ALA A 98 -2.66 8.76 -3.17
C ALA A 98 -1.86 10.01 -3.57
N ALA A 99 -1.54 10.17 -4.85
CA ALA A 99 -0.83 11.34 -5.37
C ALA A 99 -1.66 12.62 -5.20
N LEU A 100 -2.96 12.58 -5.51
CA LEU A 100 -3.85 13.73 -5.34
C LEU A 100 -3.99 14.12 -3.87
N TRP A 101 -4.19 13.14 -3.00
CA TRP A 101 -4.28 13.35 -1.57
C TRP A 101 -2.97 13.90 -0.98
N TRP A 102 -1.82 13.38 -1.42
CA TRP A 102 -0.51 13.85 -0.98
C TRP A 102 -0.24 15.29 -1.42
N ALA A 103 -0.56 15.63 -2.67
CA ALA A 103 -0.45 16.99 -3.18
C ALA A 103 -1.33 17.97 -2.39
N ALA A 104 -2.56 17.58 -2.06
CA ALA A 104 -3.45 18.39 -1.22
C ALA A 104 -2.90 18.58 0.20
N THR A 105 -2.38 17.50 0.81
CA THR A 105 -1.76 17.54 2.15
C THR A 105 -0.57 18.49 2.15
N LEU A 106 0.38 18.32 1.21
CA LEU A 106 1.53 19.20 1.06
C LEU A 106 1.11 20.65 0.81
N GLY A 107 0.12 20.88 -0.06
CA GLY A 107 -0.37 22.22 -0.37
C GLY A 107 -0.92 22.93 0.86
N VAL A 108 -1.72 22.25 1.68
CA VAL A 108 -2.28 22.79 2.93
C VAL A 108 -1.18 23.05 3.95
N THR A 109 -0.23 22.14 4.08
CA THR A 109 0.90 22.32 5.00
C THR A 109 1.80 23.48 4.62
N VAL A 110 2.10 23.65 3.32
CA VAL A 110 2.91 24.78 2.85
C VAL A 110 2.14 26.10 2.98
N ALA A 111 0.83 26.10 2.70
CA ALA A 111 0.01 27.30 2.79
C ALA A 111 -0.22 27.78 4.23
N GLY A 112 -0.21 26.87 5.22
CA GLY A 112 -0.35 27.20 6.64
C GLY A 112 0.97 27.28 7.40
N ALA A 113 2.11 27.11 6.73
CA ALA A 113 3.42 27.27 7.36
C ALA A 113 3.78 28.75 7.51
N ALA A 114 4.52 29.08 8.57
CA ALA A 114 5.07 30.41 8.78
C ALA A 114 5.97 30.87 7.62
N ASP A 115 6.10 32.19 7.46
CA ASP A 115 6.87 32.81 6.38
C ASP A 115 8.28 32.20 6.25
N GLY A 116 8.64 31.76 5.05
CA GLY A 116 9.94 31.15 4.73
C GLY A 116 10.09 29.67 5.13
N VAL A 117 9.28 29.13 6.05
CA VAL A 117 9.32 27.70 6.43
C VAL A 117 8.78 26.82 5.30
N GLY A 118 7.71 27.27 4.64
CA GLY A 118 7.09 26.56 3.51
C GLY A 118 8.05 26.33 2.33
N ASP A 119 8.97 27.27 2.10
CA ASP A 119 9.95 27.20 1.01
C ASP A 119 11.21 26.41 1.38
N ALA A 120 11.55 26.36 2.66
CA ALA A 120 12.65 25.55 3.16
C ALA A 120 12.33 24.05 3.23
N LEU A 121 11.06 23.65 3.07
CA LEU A 121 10.65 22.24 3.10
C LEU A 121 11.22 21.46 1.90
N PRO A 122 11.90 20.32 2.11
CA PRO A 122 12.42 19.50 1.04
C PRO A 122 11.30 18.66 0.39
N ARG A 123 10.46 19.31 -0.42
CA ARG A 123 9.21 18.75 -1.00
C ARG A 123 9.45 17.47 -1.81
N GLY A 124 10.54 17.42 -2.57
CA GLY A 124 10.90 16.27 -3.40
C GLY A 124 11.21 15.03 -2.56
N ASP A 125 12.04 15.21 -1.55
CA ASP A 125 12.45 14.19 -0.60
C ASP A 125 11.25 13.65 0.20
N LEU A 126 10.38 14.52 0.71
CA LEU A 126 9.16 14.12 1.40
C LEU A 126 8.19 13.36 0.48
N THR A 127 8.14 13.75 -0.80
CA THR A 127 7.33 13.04 -1.79
C THR A 127 7.90 11.65 -2.09
N LEU A 128 9.22 11.49 -2.08
CA LEU A 128 9.88 10.19 -2.16
C LEU A 128 9.50 9.30 -0.96
N GLU A 129 9.56 9.83 0.25
CA GLU A 129 9.17 9.10 1.46
C GLU A 129 7.70 8.64 1.37
N ALA A 130 6.80 9.55 0.98
CA ALA A 130 5.38 9.25 0.80
C ALA A 130 5.10 8.23 -0.30
N ALA A 131 5.77 8.36 -1.45
CA ALA A 131 5.69 7.37 -2.52
C ALA A 131 6.18 6.00 -2.05
N THR A 132 7.19 5.95 -1.19
CA THR A 132 7.71 4.71 -0.64
C THR A 132 6.71 4.05 0.29
N PHE A 133 6.10 4.79 1.21
CA PHE A 133 5.03 4.25 2.07
C PHE A 133 3.86 3.72 1.25
N ALA A 134 3.47 4.45 0.19
CA ALA A 134 2.42 4.00 -0.70
C ALA A 134 2.81 2.70 -1.44
N ALA A 135 4.02 2.61 -1.98
CA ALA A 135 4.53 1.43 -2.66
C ALA A 135 4.64 0.22 -1.74
N VAL A 136 5.07 0.41 -0.48
CA VAL A 136 5.10 -0.64 0.54
C VAL A 136 3.68 -1.12 0.86
N GLY A 137 2.70 -0.21 0.98
CA GLY A 137 1.29 -0.56 1.14
C GLY A 137 0.77 -1.42 -0.01
N VAL A 138 1.05 -1.04 -1.26
CA VAL A 138 0.71 -1.85 -2.45
C VAL A 138 1.39 -3.22 -2.40
N ALA A 139 2.71 -3.27 -2.15
CA ALA A 139 3.46 -4.52 -2.10
C ALA A 139 2.90 -5.48 -1.04
N ALA A 140 2.63 -4.97 0.17
CA ALA A 140 2.02 -5.73 1.25
C ALA A 140 0.64 -6.26 0.85
N ALA A 141 -0.22 -5.40 0.30
CA ALA A 141 -1.55 -5.78 -0.14
C ALA A 141 -1.54 -6.88 -1.20
N VAL A 142 -0.67 -6.76 -2.22
CA VAL A 142 -0.55 -7.77 -3.28
C VAL A 142 -0.01 -9.09 -2.72
N CYS A 143 1.00 -9.05 -1.84
CA CYS A 143 1.54 -10.24 -1.20
C CYS A 143 0.50 -10.96 -0.33
N LEU A 144 -0.23 -10.22 0.50
CA LEU A 144 -1.28 -10.77 1.36
C LEU A 144 -2.46 -11.34 0.55
N TRP A 145 -2.87 -10.63 -0.50
CA TRP A 145 -3.91 -11.08 -1.43
C TRP A 145 -3.59 -12.44 -2.05
N ARG A 146 -2.30 -12.69 -2.36
CA ARG A 146 -1.84 -13.98 -2.88
C ARG A 146 -1.70 -15.06 -1.82
N GLY A 147 -1.25 -14.70 -0.62
CA GLY A 147 -1.10 -15.64 0.49
C GLY A 147 -2.45 -16.13 1.04
N SER A 148 -3.51 -15.35 0.85
CA SER A 148 -4.85 -15.67 1.34
C SER A 148 -5.59 -16.61 0.38
N ALA A 149 -5.86 -17.84 0.83
CA ALA A 149 -6.66 -18.83 0.10
C ALA A 149 -8.08 -18.32 -0.25
N ARG A 150 -8.61 -17.35 0.52
CA ARG A 150 -9.93 -16.74 0.28
C ARG A 150 -9.84 -15.36 -0.38
N GLY A 151 -8.64 -14.78 -0.51
CA GLY A 151 -8.48 -13.46 -1.12
C GLY A 151 -9.00 -12.29 -0.31
N VAL A 152 -9.44 -12.57 0.92
CA VAL A 152 -9.74 -11.54 1.90
C VAL A 152 -8.40 -11.22 2.55
N THR A 153 -7.93 -10.00 2.32
CA THR A 153 -6.97 -9.33 3.20
C THR A 153 -7.74 -9.09 4.50
N GLY A 154 -7.79 -10.12 5.36
CA GLY A 154 -8.58 -10.08 6.59
C GLY A 154 -8.21 -8.89 7.49
N PRO A 155 -8.84 -8.77 8.67
CA PRO A 155 -8.54 -7.71 9.65
C PRO A 155 -7.05 -7.64 10.07
N VAL A 156 -6.23 -8.61 9.66
CA VAL A 156 -4.79 -8.73 9.90
C VAL A 156 -3.94 -7.89 8.92
N ALA A 157 -4.46 -7.50 7.75
CA ALA A 157 -3.66 -6.82 6.73
C ALA A 157 -3.17 -5.43 7.16
N ALA A 158 -4.05 -4.63 7.76
CA ALA A 158 -3.71 -3.32 8.28
C ALA A 158 -2.73 -3.39 9.47
N PRO A 159 -2.95 -4.24 10.50
CA PRO A 159 -1.98 -4.45 11.57
C PRO A 159 -0.63 -4.94 11.06
N ALA A 160 -0.60 -5.85 10.08
CA ALA A 160 0.65 -6.34 9.51
C ALA A 160 1.41 -5.23 8.76
N ALA A 161 0.72 -4.41 7.97
CA ALA A 161 1.33 -3.26 7.30
C ALA A 161 1.83 -2.21 8.32
N LEU A 162 1.06 -1.97 9.37
CA LEU A 162 1.44 -1.07 10.47
C LEU A 162 2.67 -1.61 11.22
N LEU A 163 2.73 -2.90 11.54
CA LEU A 163 3.90 -3.53 12.18
C LEU A 163 5.14 -3.49 11.28
N LEU A 164 4.98 -3.60 9.97
CA LEU A 164 6.08 -3.47 9.01
C LEU A 164 6.61 -2.04 8.99
N LEU A 165 5.72 -1.06 9.06
CA LEU A 165 6.05 0.35 9.20
C LEU A 165 6.75 0.66 10.54
N ILE A 166 6.24 0.11 11.65
CA ILE A 166 6.84 0.24 12.97
C ILE A 166 8.21 -0.44 13.00
N GLY A 167 8.36 -1.61 12.38
CA GLY A 167 9.65 -2.29 12.22
C GLY A 167 10.66 -1.45 11.44
N ALA A 168 10.22 -0.72 10.41
CA ALA A 168 11.05 0.23 9.67
C ALA A 168 11.50 1.43 10.54
N LEU A 169 10.67 1.85 11.50
CA LEU A 169 11.01 2.91 12.47
C LEU A 169 11.97 2.43 13.57
N LEU A 170 12.03 1.12 13.84
CA LEU A 170 12.92 0.51 14.82
C LEU A 170 14.26 0.04 14.22
N LEU A 171 14.56 0.44 12.98
CA LEU A 171 15.83 0.09 12.35
C LEU A 171 17.00 0.73 13.13
N PRO A 172 18.11 0.00 13.31
CA PRO A 172 19.28 0.53 14.01
C PRO A 172 19.83 1.77 13.31
N ASP A 173 20.46 2.69 14.05
CA ASP A 173 20.90 4.02 13.57
C ASP A 173 21.70 4.01 12.26
N ARG A 174 22.45 2.93 12.00
CA ARG A 174 23.19 2.71 10.75
C ARG A 174 22.29 2.62 9.50
N LEU A 175 21.02 2.29 9.69
CA LEU A 175 19.96 2.23 8.69
C LEU A 175 18.90 3.32 8.94
N ALA A 176 19.23 4.38 9.68
CA ALA A 176 18.29 5.46 9.95
C ALA A 176 17.70 5.99 8.63
N LEU A 177 16.41 5.71 8.45
CA LEU A 177 15.59 6.23 7.36
C LEU A 177 15.07 7.63 7.72
N MET A 178 14.95 7.91 9.02
CA MET A 178 14.40 9.16 9.56
C MET A 178 15.53 10.11 9.94
N ALA A 179 16.31 10.57 8.95
CA ALA A 179 17.27 11.63 9.20
C ALA A 179 16.54 12.95 9.51
N GLN A 180 17.17 13.79 10.34
CA GLN A 180 16.68 15.13 10.62
C GLN A 180 17.01 16.09 9.47
N VAL A 181 16.09 17.00 9.18
CA VAL A 181 16.26 18.03 8.14
C VAL A 181 17.51 18.86 8.45
N GLY A 182 18.33 19.10 7.44
CA GLY A 182 19.59 19.86 7.58
C GLY A 182 20.77 19.06 8.14
N SER A 183 20.58 17.81 8.55
CA SER A 183 21.70 16.96 8.97
C SER A 183 22.51 16.44 7.77
N PRO A 184 23.83 16.20 7.91
CA PRO A 184 24.65 15.63 6.84
C PRO A 184 24.23 14.20 6.46
N ALA A 185 23.48 13.52 7.33
CA ALA A 185 22.93 12.19 7.05
C ALA A 185 21.68 12.21 6.15
N TRP A 186 21.11 13.38 5.85
CA TRP A 186 19.86 13.52 5.10
C TRP A 186 19.94 12.90 3.70
N ALA A 187 20.98 13.22 2.93
CA ALA A 187 21.14 12.67 1.57
C ALA A 187 21.27 11.14 1.57
N ALA A 188 22.12 10.61 2.47
CA ALA A 188 22.31 9.16 2.61
C ALA A 188 21.03 8.43 3.04
N ALA A 189 20.15 9.07 3.82
CA ALA A 189 18.85 8.51 4.15
C ALA A 189 17.93 8.43 2.92
N HIS A 190 17.95 9.44 2.05
CA HIS A 190 17.12 9.48 0.83
C HIS A 190 17.61 8.51 -0.26
N ASP A 191 18.91 8.19 -0.30
CA ASP A 191 19.40 7.08 -1.10
C ASP A 191 18.78 5.74 -0.65
N ARG A 192 18.69 5.52 0.67
CA ARG A 192 18.06 4.30 1.23
C ARG A 192 16.56 4.28 0.96
N TRP A 193 15.87 5.42 1.05
CA TRP A 193 14.47 5.54 0.65
C TRP A 193 14.26 5.18 -0.82
N THR A 194 15.15 5.65 -1.70
CA THR A 194 15.11 5.31 -3.13
C THR A 194 15.25 3.80 -3.34
N VAL A 195 16.22 3.17 -2.68
CA VAL A 195 16.39 1.70 -2.72
C VAL A 195 15.14 0.99 -2.20
N LEU A 196 14.55 1.48 -1.11
CA LEU A 196 13.34 0.90 -0.52
C LEU A 196 12.13 1.03 -1.47
N LEU A 197 11.95 2.19 -2.11
CA LEU A 197 10.92 2.41 -3.11
C LEU A 197 11.06 1.43 -4.28
N VAL A 198 12.25 1.36 -4.88
CA VAL A 198 12.54 0.46 -6.00
C VAL A 198 12.27 -1.00 -5.59
N THR A 199 12.69 -1.38 -4.39
CA THR A 199 12.47 -2.73 -3.86
C THR A 199 10.98 -3.01 -3.67
N ALA A 200 10.21 -2.08 -3.09
CA ALA A 200 8.77 -2.24 -2.89
C ALA A 200 8.02 -2.37 -4.23
N VAL A 201 8.36 -1.53 -5.22
CA VAL A 201 7.80 -1.61 -6.57
C VAL A 201 8.15 -2.93 -7.24
N ALA A 202 9.41 -3.38 -7.14
CA ALA A 202 9.85 -4.66 -7.68
C ALA A 202 9.11 -5.84 -7.04
N VAL A 203 8.94 -5.84 -5.71
CA VAL A 203 8.16 -6.86 -4.99
C VAL A 203 6.71 -6.88 -5.46
N ALA A 204 6.06 -5.72 -5.59
CA ALA A 204 4.69 -5.62 -6.10
C ALA A 204 4.58 -6.15 -7.54
N ALA A 205 5.51 -5.77 -8.43
CA ALA A 205 5.54 -6.22 -9.82
C ALA A 205 5.79 -7.75 -9.93
N LEU A 206 6.76 -8.28 -9.19
CA LEU A 206 7.03 -9.72 -9.16
C LEU A 206 5.86 -10.51 -8.58
N ALA A 207 5.22 -9.98 -7.53
CA ALA A 207 4.04 -10.58 -6.95
C ALA A 207 2.85 -10.56 -7.93
N THR A 208 2.67 -9.54 -8.77
CA THR A 208 1.60 -9.51 -9.78
C THR A 208 1.89 -10.37 -11.02
N ALA A 209 3.16 -10.52 -11.41
CA ALA A 209 3.58 -11.26 -12.60
C ALA A 209 3.53 -12.79 -12.44
N ARG A 210 3.68 -13.32 -11.22
CA ARG A 210 3.65 -14.78 -10.97
C ARG A 210 2.28 -15.36 -11.34
N ARG A 211 2.22 -16.27 -12.31
CA ARG A 211 0.97 -17.02 -12.60
C ARG A 211 0.55 -17.83 -11.36
N PRO A 212 -0.76 -17.98 -11.05
CA PRO A 212 -1.18 -18.92 -10.03
C PRO A 212 -0.72 -20.32 -10.45
N GLY A 213 0.29 -20.86 -9.78
CA GLY A 213 0.74 -22.23 -9.97
C GLY A 213 -0.40 -23.16 -9.55
N GLY A 214 -0.89 -23.99 -10.48
CA GLY A 214 -1.97 -24.95 -10.27
C GLY A 214 -1.62 -26.13 -9.35
N ALA A 215 -0.91 -25.89 -8.25
CA ALA A 215 -0.21 -26.93 -7.50
C ALA A 215 -0.93 -27.46 -6.25
N LEU A 216 -2.08 -26.90 -5.83
CA LEU A 216 -2.71 -27.32 -4.56
C LEU A 216 -4.08 -27.99 -4.66
N PHE A 217 -4.73 -28.02 -5.83
CA PHE A 217 -6.01 -28.71 -5.99
C PHE A 217 -5.88 -30.22 -6.31
N ARG A 218 -4.66 -30.77 -6.30
CA ARG A 218 -4.40 -32.18 -6.67
C ARG A 218 -4.12 -33.13 -5.51
N ARG A 219 -4.30 -32.72 -4.24
CA ARG A 219 -3.95 -33.57 -3.08
C ARG A 219 -5.11 -34.06 -2.21
N SER A 220 -6.32 -33.51 -2.33
CA SER A 220 -7.48 -33.97 -1.53
C SER A 220 -8.34 -35.03 -2.23
N GLY A 221 -8.26 -35.19 -3.56
CA GLY A 221 -8.99 -36.22 -4.30
C GLY A 221 -8.37 -37.63 -4.24
N GLN A 222 -7.04 -37.73 -4.11
CA GLN A 222 -6.35 -39.03 -4.12
C GLN A 222 -6.41 -39.78 -2.78
N ALA A 223 -6.57 -39.10 -1.65
CA ALA A 223 -6.70 -39.75 -0.34
C ALA A 223 -8.07 -40.42 -0.13
N ARG A 224 -9.10 -40.02 -0.90
CA ARG A 224 -10.44 -40.63 -0.82
C ARG A 224 -10.61 -41.82 -1.78
N ALA A 225 -9.88 -41.83 -2.89
CA ALA A 225 -9.89 -42.93 -3.85
C ALA A 225 -9.07 -44.17 -3.41
N SER A 226 -8.12 -44.02 -2.48
CA SER A 226 -7.39 -45.15 -1.91
C SER A 226 -8.16 -45.86 -0.79
N ARG A 227 -9.05 -45.15 -0.07
CA ARG A 227 -9.87 -45.75 0.99
C ARG A 227 -11.05 -46.59 0.50
N SER A 228 -11.56 -46.36 -0.72
CA SER A 228 -12.64 -47.19 -1.27
C SER A 228 -12.16 -48.49 -1.91
N ARG A 229 -10.86 -48.62 -2.20
CA ARG A 229 -10.28 -49.80 -2.86
C ARG A 229 -9.84 -50.89 -1.87
N ILE A 230 -9.73 -50.57 -0.58
CA ILE A 230 -9.38 -51.54 0.47
C ILE A 230 -10.64 -52.23 1.03
N SER A 231 -11.83 -51.62 0.91
CA SER A 231 -13.08 -52.22 1.43
C SER A 231 -13.75 -53.21 0.47
N SER A 232 -13.16 -53.53 -0.68
CA SER A 232 -13.74 -54.44 -1.67
C SER A 232 -12.99 -55.76 -1.83
N SER A 233 -11.97 -56.07 -1.01
CA SER A 233 -11.20 -57.33 -1.10
C SER A 233 -11.47 -58.32 0.04
N SER A 234 -12.59 -58.20 0.75
CA SER A 234 -12.98 -59.14 1.81
C SER A 234 -14.40 -59.67 1.61
N ARG A 235 -14.67 -60.26 0.45
CA ARG A 235 -15.78 -61.20 0.24
C ARG A 235 -15.24 -62.49 -0.33
#